data_AF-A0A378R133-F1
#
_entry.id   AF-A0A378R133-F1
#
_cell.length_a   1.000
_cell.length_b   1.000
_cell.length_c   1.000
_cell.angle_alpha   90.00
_cell.angle_beta   90.00
_cell.angle_gamma   90.00
#
_symmetry.space_group_name_H-M   'P 1'
#
loop_
_entity.id
_entity.type
_entity.pdbx_description
1 polymer ?
#
loop_
_entity_poly.entity_id
_entity_poly.type
_entity_poly.pdbx_seq_one_letter_code
_entity_poly.pdbx_strand_id
1 'polypeptide(L)' 'MISWFDEAWEDYLYWQSQDKKTIKRINALIKDCRRDLF' A
#
# COMPACT_ATOMS: atom_id res chain seq x y z
N MET A 1 -4.15 -9.30 9.11
CA MET A 1 -2.71 -9.13 8.86
C MET A 1 -2.56 -8.81 7.38
N ILE A 2 -1.83 -7.77 6.99
CA ILE A 2 -1.55 -7.52 5.57
C ILE A 2 -0.28 -8.29 5.27
N SER A 3 -0.36 -9.29 4.40
CA SER A 3 0.80 -10.05 3.94
C SER A 3 1.23 -9.46 2.60
N TRP A 4 2.49 -9.07 2.52
CA TRP A 4 3.11 -8.55 1.30
C TRP A 4 4.05 -9.59 0.73
N PHE A 5 4.17 -9.61 -0.59
CA PHE A 5 5.31 -10.25 -1.24
C PHE A 5 6.54 -9.34 -1.08
N ASP A 6 7.73 -9.93 -1.00
CA ASP A 6 8.97 -9.19 -0.76
C ASP A 6 9.20 -8.11 -1.84
N GLU A 7 8.93 -8.42 -3.10
CA GLU A 7 9.04 -7.47 -4.22
C GLU A 7 8.08 -6.28 -4.06
N ALA A 8 6.83 -6.56 -3.64
CA ALA A 8 5.84 -5.51 -3.41
C ALA A 8 6.18 -4.63 -2.22
N TRP A 9 6.89 -5.17 -1.22
CA TRP A 9 7.38 -4.41 -0.09
C TRP A 9 8.53 -3.47 -0.47
N GLU A 10 9.46 -3.92 -1.31
CA GLU A 10 10.53 -3.07 -1.85
C GLU A 10 9.98 -1.93 -2.70
N ASP A 11 9.02 -2.21 -3.59
CA ASP A 11 8.34 -1.17 -4.37
C ASP A 11 7.62 -0.16 -3.46
N TYR A 12 6.94 -0.64 -2.42
CA TYR A 12 6.27 0.23 -1.46
C TYR A 12 7.26 1.15 -0.74
N LEU A 13 8.43 0.64 -0.34
CA LEU A 13 9.50 1.44 0.27
C LEU A 13 10.12 2.44 -0.72
N TYR A 14 10.34 2.04 -1.97
CA TYR A 14 10.82 2.92 -3.03
C TYR A 14 9.88 4.11 -3.23
N TRP A 15 8.57 3.85 -3.38
CA TRP A 15 7.55 4.88 -3.53
C TRP A 15 7.40 5.76 -2.29
N GLN A 16 7.68 5.24 -1.09
CA GLN A 16 7.70 6.04 0.15
C GLN A 16 8.76 7.13 0.14
N SER A 17 9.90 6.87 -0.49
CA SER A 17 11.00 7.83 -0.60
C SER A 17 10.79 8.84 -1.73
N GLN A 18 10.20 8.42 -2.86
CA GLN A 18 10.06 9.24 -4.06
C GLN A 18 8.75 10.03 -4.13
N ASP A 19 7.59 9.37 -3.93
CA ASP A 19 6.30 10.02 -4.11
C ASP A 19 5.26 9.60 -3.05
N LYS A 20 5.12 10.49 -2.06
CA LYS A 20 4.15 10.35 -0.97
C LYS A 20 2.69 10.40 -1.44
N LYS A 21 2.37 10.96 -2.62
CA LYS A 21 0.99 10.96 -3.16
C LYS A 21 0.57 9.55 -3.55
N THR A 22 1.45 8.81 -4.21
CA THR A 22 1.24 7.41 -4.60
C THR A 22 1.02 6.53 -3.37
N ILE A 23 1.86 6.68 -2.33
CA ILE A 23 1.68 5.96 -1.06
C ILE A 23 0.36 6.30 -0.35
N LYS A 24 -0.07 7.57 -0.38
CA LYS A 24 -1.38 7.93 0.19
C LYS A 24 -2.52 7.23 -0.52
N ARG A 25 -2.46 7.09 -1.85
CA ARG A 25 -3.48 6.39 -2.64
C ARG A 25 -3.48 4.88 -2.36
N ILE A 26 -2.30 4.25 -2.31
CA ILE A 26 -2.17 2.82 -1.95
C ILE A 26 -2.75 2.56 -0.56
N ASN A 27 -2.41 3.38 0.44
CA ASN A 27 -2.96 3.25 1.79
C ASN A 27 -4.47 3.46 1.85
N ALA A 28 -5.01 4.37 1.04
CA ALA A 28 -6.46 4.57 0.94
C ALA A 28 -7.15 3.31 0.38
N LEU A 29 -6.62 2.75 -0.72
CA LEU A 29 -7.15 1.53 -1.33
C LEU A 29 -7.09 0.34 -0.37
N ILE A 30 -5.99 0.15 0.35
CA ILE A 30 -5.86 -0.90 1.37
C ILE A 30 -6.90 -0.71 2.48
N LYS A 31 -7.13 0.54 2.91
CA LYS A 31 -8.12 0.85 3.95
C LYS A 31 -9.54 0.58 3.47
N ASP A 32 -9.84 0.89 2.21
CA ASP A 32 -11.14 0.63 1.59
C ASP A 32 -11.37 -0.87 1.41
N CYS A 33 -10.39 -1.62 0.90
CA CYS A 33 -10.43 -3.09 0.82
C CYS A 33 -10.63 -3.76 2.19
N ARG A 34 -10.15 -3.14 3.28
CA ARG A 34 -10.37 -3.64 4.65
C ARG A 34 -11.70 -3.23 5.25
N ARG A 35 -12.38 -2.23 4.68
CA ARG A 35 -13.71 -1.79 5.12
C ARG A 35 -14.82 -2.55 4.41
N ASP A 36 -14.65 -2.84 3.13
CA ASP A 36 -15.57 -3.69 2.36
C ASP A 36 -15.05 -5.13 2.27
N LEU A 37 -15.04 -5.81 3.41
CA LEU A 37 -15.09 -7.27 3.44
C LEU A 37 -16.57 -7.67 3.48
N PHE A 38 -17.17 -7.82 2.30
CA PHE A 38 -18.43 -8.56 2.14
C PHE A 38 -18.20 -10.06 2.35
#